data_AF-W1YHQ7-F1
#
_entry.id   AF-W1YHQ7-F1
#
_cell.length_a   1.000
_cell.length_b   1.000
_cell.length_c   1.000
_cell.angle_alpha   90.00
_cell.angle_beta   90.00
_cell.angle_gamma   90.00
#
_symmetry.space_group_name_H-M   'P 1'
#
loop_
_entity.id
_entity.type
_entity.pdbx_description
1 polymer ?
#
loop_
_entity_poly.entity_id
_entity_poly.type
_entity_poly.pdbx_seq_one_letter_code
_entity_poly.pdbx_strand_id
1 'polypeptide(L)' 'VGIHGLFVEALNKKAHTFYQSLGFIPLVGENENALFFPTKSIELLFTQSD' A
#
# COMPACT_ATOMS: atom_id res chain seq x y z
N VAL A 1 -14.89 10.38 9.00
CA VAL A 1 -13.52 10.55 8.48
C VAL A 1 -13.30 9.45 7.44
N GLY A 2 -13.01 9.80 6.19
CA GLY A 2 -12.75 8.81 5.12
C GLY A 2 -11.26 8.47 5.06
N ILE A 3 -10.94 7.17 4.97
CA ILE A 3 -9.58 6.71 4.67
C ILE A 3 -9.42 6.75 3.15
N HIS A 4 -8.50 7.60 2.68
CA HIS A 4 -8.16 7.73 1.27
C HIS A 4 -6.78 7.10 1.04
N GLY A 5 -6.68 6.26 0.01
CA GLY A 5 -5.43 5.63 -0.37
C GLY A 5 -5.61 4.67 -1.54
N LEU A 6 -4.50 4.08 -1.96
CA LEU A 6 -4.44 3.10 -3.03
C LEU A 6 -4.54 1.69 -2.44
N PHE A 7 -5.39 0.86 -3.02
CA PHE A 7 -5.42 -0.58 -2.73
C PHE A 7 -4.85 -1.34 -3.92
N VAL A 8 -4.04 -2.36 -3.63
CA VAL A 8 -3.50 -3.29 -4.63
C VAL A 8 -3.76 -4.71 -4.17
N GLU A 9 -4.03 -5.61 -5.12
CA GLU A 9 -4.17 -7.04 -4.85
C GLU A 9 -2.93 -7.79 -5.34
N ALA A 10 -2.23 -8.44 -4.42
CA ALA A 10 -1.08 -9.28 -4.69
C ALA A 10 -1.52 -10.72 -4.99
N LEU A 11 -1.58 -11.07 -6.28
CA LEU A 11 -1.97 -12.41 -6.74
C LEU A 11 -0.99 -13.53 -6.36
N ASN A 12 0.17 -13.20 -5.82
CA ASN A 12 1.17 -14.17 -5.39
C ASN A 12 2.09 -13.59 -4.31
N LYS A 13 2.82 -14.49 -3.62
CA LYS A 13 3.75 -14.12 -2.55
C LYS A 13 4.86 -13.17 -3.00
N LYS A 14 5.32 -13.28 -4.26
CA LYS A 14 6.36 -12.37 -4.79
C LYS A 14 5.83 -10.94 -4.93
N ALA A 15 4.62 -10.77 -5.45
CA ALA A 15 3.93 -9.49 -5.54
C ALA A 15 3.66 -8.92 -4.15
N HIS A 16 3.29 -9.77 -3.19
CA HIS A 16 3.05 -9.36 -1.81
C HIS A 16 4.32 -8.77 -1.17
N THR A 17 5.45 -9.48 -1.26
CA THR A 17 6.75 -8.98 -0.78
C THR A 17 7.19 -7.72 -1.55
N PHE A 18 6.93 -7.64 -2.85
CA PHE A 18 7.24 -6.46 -3.65
C PHE A 18 6.49 -5.22 -3.16
N TYR A 19 5.17 -5.29 -3.01
CA TYR A 19 4.39 -4.15 -2.53
C TYR A 19 4.74 -3.77 -1.09
N GLN A 20 5.01 -4.74 -0.21
CA GLN A 20 5.54 -4.47 1.13
C GLN A 20 6.85 -3.69 1.09
N SER A 21 7.77 -4.03 0.18
CA SER A 21 9.06 -3.32 0.06
C SER A 21 8.91 -1.86 -0.38
N LEU A 22 7.81 -1.53 -1.08
CA LEU A 22 7.46 -0.16 -1.47
C LEU A 22 6.74 0.62 -0.35
N GLY A 23 6.49 -0.01 0.81
CA GLY A 23 5.81 0.61 1.94
C GLY A 23 4.29 0.40 1.98
N PHE A 24 3.73 -0.51 1.16
CA PHE A 24 2.33 -0.90 1.28
C PHE A 24 2.10 -1.72 2.55
N ILE A 25 0.97 -1.46 3.20
CA ILE A 25 0.54 -2.09 4.44
C ILE A 25 -0.33 -3.31 4.08
N PRO A 26 0.08 -4.55 4.40
CA PRO A 26 -0.74 -5.73 4.13
C PRO A 26 -2.00 -5.73 5.00
N LEU A 27 -3.14 -6.08 4.41
CA LEU A 27 -4.37 -6.32 5.15
C LEU A 27 -4.41 -7.76 5.67
N VAL A 28 -5.24 -8.02 6.68
CA VAL A 28 -5.37 -9.34 7.33
C VAL A 28 -6.81 -9.84 7.24
N GLY A 29 -7.02 -11.16 7.33
CA GLY A 29 -8.33 -11.80 7.26
C GLY A 29 -8.78 -12.05 5.81
N GLU A 30 -10.02 -11.73 5.48
CA GLU A 30 -10.61 -12.01 4.15
C GLU A 30 -9.88 -11.27 3.00
N ASN A 31 -9.13 -10.22 3.31
CA ASN A 31 -8.41 -9.38 2.36
C ASN A 31 -6.89 -9.58 2.41
N GLU A 32 -6.41 -10.76 2.79
CA GLU A 32 -4.96 -11.07 2.93
C GLU A 32 -4.12 -10.84 1.67
N ASN A 33 -4.74 -10.89 0.48
CA ASN A 33 -4.05 -10.56 -0.76
C ASN A 33 -3.98 -9.06 -1.02
N ALA A 34 -4.78 -8.24 -0.33
CA ALA A 34 -4.83 -6.82 -0.53
C ALA A 34 -3.82 -6.08 0.35
N LEU A 35 -3.20 -5.06 -0.21
CA LEU A 35 -2.34 -4.13 0.50
C LEU A 35 -2.80 -2.70 0.28
N PHE A 36 -2.56 -1.85 1.26
CA PHE A 36 -3.01 -0.47 1.30
C PHE A 36 -1.84 0.52 1.35
N PHE A 37 -1.95 1.62 0.61
CA PHE A 37 -1.01 2.73 0.66
C PHE A 37 -1.74 4.06 0.88
N PRO A 38 -1.54 4.75 2.02
CA PRO A 38 -2.25 5.99 2.34
C PRO A 38 -1.94 7.11 1.35
N THR A 39 -2.93 7.92 0.97
CA THR A 39 -2.70 9.10 0.11
C THR A 39 -1.71 10.09 0.76
N LYS A 40 -1.68 10.18 2.09
CA LYS A 40 -0.68 10.99 2.81
C LYS A 40 0.76 10.54 2.58
N SER A 41 0.99 9.23 2.48
CA SER A 41 2.30 8.70 2.11
C SER A 41 2.64 9.03 0.65
N ILE A 42 1.65 9.04 -0.25
CA ILE A 42 1.83 9.48 -1.64
C ILE A 42 2.19 10.96 -1.70
N GLU A 43 1.47 11.84 -0.98
CA GLU A 43 1.79 13.27 -0.89
C GLU A 43 3.25 13.47 -0.48
N LEU A 44 3.70 12.80 0.58
CA LEU A 44 5.08 12.90 1.06
C LEU A 44 6.13 12.51 0.02
N LEU A 45 5.88 11.47 -0.79
CA LEU A 45 6.80 11.05 -1.85
C LEU A 45 7.05 12.17 -2.87
N PHE A 46 6.05 13.00 -3.15
CA PHE A 46 6.15 14.08 -4.14
C PHE A 46 6.48 15.44 -3.53
N THR A 47 6.41 15.60 -2.21
CA THR A 47 6.77 16.85 -1.51
C THR A 47 8.13 16.81 -0.83
N GLN A 48 8.76 15.65 -0.66
CA GLN A 48 10.13 15.53 -0.10
C GLN A 48 11.25 15.74 -1.14
N SER A 49 10.91 16.25 -2.32
CA SER A 49 11.86 16.60 -3.37
C SER A 49 12.17 18.11 -3.32
N ASP A 50 12.92 18.54 -2.29
CA ASP A 50 13.58 19.85 -2.23
C ASP A 50 15.09 19.66 -1.98
#